data_AF-A0A9W7X787-F1
#
_entry.id   AF-A0A9W7X787-F1
#
_cell.length_a   1.000
_cell.length_b   1.000
_cell.length_c   1.000
_cell.angle_alpha   90.00
_cell.angle_beta   90.00
_cell.angle_gamma   90.00
#
_symmetry.space_group_name_H-M   'P 1'
#
loop_
_entity.id
_entity.type
_entity.pdbx_description
1 polymer ?
#
loop_
_entity_poly.entity_id
_entity_poly.type
_entity_poly.pdbx_seq_one_letter_code
_entity_poly.pdbx_strand_id
1 'polypeptide(L)'
;SIMDTGSLAPGGPAVELGLQRLSFAYQNLSEIPYDTILQQQDTLEVLVLSYNLLDELLTEPGSFGGLEKLSTLILDCNNYNSHVKFPYMPSLTTLWLNKNKISNLPIIVEEICSKFPNIRFFSMMNNEAAPSYFNGGSLNQYVDYREYVISQIPSIEVLDDTEVQEKERELARKTYRMQRIREGSRKRKELHR
;
A
#
# COMPACT_ATOMS: atom_id res chain seq x y z
N SER A 1 -25.88 39.91 31.58
CA SER A 1 -26.15 39.38 30.23
C SER A 1 -24.81 39.21 29.55
N ILE A 2 -24.13 38.08 29.72
CA ILE A 2 -24.25 36.81 28.96
C ILE A 2 -24.09 37.04 27.45
N MET A 3 -23.00 36.51 26.91
CA MET A 3 -22.87 35.66 25.70
C MET A 3 -21.39 35.73 25.27
N ASP A 4 -20.50 34.92 25.84
CA ASP A 4 -20.23 33.52 25.48
C ASP A 4 -19.62 33.39 24.08
N THR A 5 -18.29 33.44 24.01
CA THR A 5 -17.51 33.20 22.78
C THR A 5 -17.26 31.71 22.66
N GLY A 6 -18.16 31.02 21.96
CA GLY A 6 -18.09 29.60 21.66
C GLY A 6 -16.85 29.23 20.84
N SER A 7 -16.06 28.34 21.42
CA SER A 7 -14.97 27.56 20.84
C SER A 7 -15.37 26.87 19.54
N LEU A 8 -14.72 27.18 18.41
CA LEU A 8 -14.73 26.32 17.23
C LEU A 8 -13.76 25.15 17.43
N ALA A 9 -14.31 23.95 17.58
CA ALA A 9 -13.55 22.71 17.50
C ALA A 9 -13.05 22.48 16.05
N PRO A 10 -11.78 22.10 15.81
CA PRO A 10 -11.32 21.68 14.50
C PRO A 10 -11.51 20.16 14.39
N GLY A 11 -12.51 19.71 13.62
CA GLY A 11 -12.73 18.27 13.48
C GLY A 11 -13.86 17.83 12.55
N GLY A 12 -14.37 18.72 11.68
CA GLY A 12 -15.29 18.30 10.62
C GLY A 12 -14.52 17.79 9.41
N PRO A 13 -14.98 16.73 8.71
CA PRO A 13 -14.34 16.26 7.49
C PRO A 13 -14.39 17.38 6.45
N ALA A 14 -13.23 17.91 6.08
CA ALA A 14 -13.08 18.87 5.01
C ALA A 14 -13.42 18.18 3.68
N VAL A 15 -14.54 18.59 3.07
CA VAL A 15 -14.91 18.19 1.71
C VAL A 15 -14.14 19.11 0.76
N GLU A 16 -13.00 18.63 0.30
CA GLU A 16 -12.17 19.31 -0.70
C GLU A 16 -12.69 18.96 -2.11
N LEU A 17 -12.76 19.95 -2.98
CA LEU A 17 -13.51 19.97 -4.24
C LEU A 17 -13.14 18.82 -5.20
N GLY A 18 -14.11 17.96 -5.53
CA GLY A 18 -14.15 17.18 -6.76
C GLY A 18 -14.01 15.66 -6.63
N LEU A 19 -13.19 15.16 -5.71
CA LEU A 19 -13.14 13.73 -5.37
C LEU A 19 -13.99 13.46 -4.14
N GLN A 20 -14.76 12.37 -4.15
CA GLN A 20 -15.36 11.90 -2.91
C GLN A 20 -14.28 11.22 -2.07
N ARG A 21 -13.80 11.98 -1.09
CA ARG A 21 -12.76 11.56 -0.14
C ARG A 21 -13.38 11.33 1.22
N LEU A 22 -13.08 10.17 1.80
CA LEU A 22 -13.45 9.83 3.17
C LEU A 22 -12.20 9.57 4.00
N SER A 23 -12.15 10.14 5.20
CA SER A 23 -11.00 10.02 6.09
C SER A 23 -11.42 9.66 7.50
N PHE A 24 -10.77 8.61 8.02
CA PHE A 24 -10.84 8.15 9.40
C PHE A 24 -9.47 8.19 10.06
N ALA A 25 -8.61 9.11 9.64
CA ALA A 25 -7.26 9.19 10.17
C ALA A 25 -7.24 9.67 11.62
N TYR A 26 -6.27 9.20 12.42
CA TYR A 26 -6.06 9.63 13.81
C TYR A 26 -7.25 9.37 14.75
N GLN A 27 -7.97 8.27 14.54
CA GLN A 27 -9.16 7.93 15.34
C GLN A 27 -8.92 6.79 16.34
N ASN A 28 -7.69 6.27 16.44
CA ASN A 28 -7.33 5.11 17.26
C ASN A 28 -8.18 3.87 16.95
N LEU A 29 -8.57 3.70 15.69
CA LEU A 29 -9.40 2.57 15.27
C LEU A 29 -8.62 1.27 15.42
N SER A 30 -9.22 0.30 16.13
CA SER A 30 -8.80 -1.10 16.10
C SER A 30 -9.50 -1.89 14.99
N GLU A 31 -10.64 -1.39 14.51
CA GLU A 31 -11.45 -2.00 13.46
C GLU A 31 -11.88 -0.96 12.43
N ILE A 32 -12.06 -1.39 11.19
CA ILE A 32 -12.46 -0.52 10.10
C ILE A 32 -13.99 -0.34 10.13
N PRO A 33 -14.51 0.90 10.04
CA PRO A 33 -15.94 1.17 10.03
C PRO A 33 -16.55 0.89 8.64
N TYR A 34 -16.56 -0.39 8.23
CA TYR A 34 -17.03 -0.83 6.91
C TYR A 34 -18.43 -0.34 6.59
N ASP A 35 -19.37 -0.44 7.53
CA ASP A 35 -20.75 0.02 7.33
C ASP A 35 -20.85 1.50 6.92
N THR A 36 -19.97 2.35 7.47
CA THR A 36 -19.94 3.78 7.13
C THR A 36 -19.28 4.01 5.77
N ILE A 37 -18.21 3.26 5.48
CA ILE A 37 -17.48 3.37 4.20
C ILE A 37 -18.38 2.91 3.04
N LEU A 38 -19.08 1.79 3.20
CA LEU A 38 -19.90 1.18 2.15
C LEU A 38 -21.15 1.99 1.81
N GLN A 39 -21.61 2.88 2.69
CA GLN A 39 -22.66 3.85 2.35
C GLN A 39 -22.26 4.78 1.19
N GLN A 40 -20.96 4.92 0.92
CA GLN A 40 -20.42 5.73 -0.19
C GLN A 40 -19.80 4.87 -1.30
N GLN A 41 -20.09 3.57 -1.35
CA GLN A 41 -19.43 2.63 -2.28
C GLN A 41 -19.49 3.06 -3.75
N ASP A 42 -20.60 3.67 -4.17
CA ASP A 42 -20.87 4.03 -5.57
C ASP A 42 -20.13 5.28 -6.02
N THR A 43 -19.45 5.97 -5.10
CA THR A 43 -18.92 7.31 -5.34
C THR A 43 -17.56 7.56 -4.71
N LEU A 44 -17.17 6.81 -3.68
CA LEU A 44 -15.91 6.98 -2.95
C LEU A 44 -14.69 6.70 -3.84
N GLU A 45 -13.78 7.67 -3.93
CA GLU A 45 -12.57 7.61 -4.76
C GLU A 45 -11.29 7.57 -3.95
N VAL A 46 -11.29 8.16 -2.75
CA VAL A 46 -10.13 8.24 -1.86
C VAL A 46 -10.51 7.87 -0.44
N LEU A 47 -9.86 6.85 0.13
CA LEU A 47 -10.05 6.42 1.51
C LEU A 47 -8.75 6.56 2.31
N VAL A 48 -8.83 7.24 3.46
CA VAL A 48 -7.68 7.46 4.34
C VAL A 48 -7.97 6.88 5.72
N LEU A 49 -7.17 5.89 6.12
CA LEU A 49 -7.26 5.18 7.41
C LEU A 49 -5.95 5.31 8.22
N SER A 50 -5.14 6.32 7.91
CA SER A 50 -3.82 6.49 8.51
C SER A 50 -3.83 6.77 10.01
N TYR A 51 -2.75 6.44 10.71
CA TYR A 51 -2.59 6.71 12.13
C TYR A 51 -3.72 6.10 12.98
N ASN A 52 -3.91 4.79 12.80
CA ASN A 52 -4.82 3.98 13.59
C ASN A 52 -4.06 2.75 14.12
N LEU A 53 -4.78 1.78 14.67
CA LEU A 53 -4.22 0.56 15.25
C LEU A 53 -4.56 -0.69 14.42
N LEU A 54 -4.96 -0.52 13.16
CA LEU A 54 -5.44 -1.58 12.28
C LEU A 54 -4.31 -2.55 11.92
N ASP A 55 -4.59 -3.85 11.95
CA ASP A 55 -3.63 -4.91 11.57
C ASP A 55 -4.20 -5.90 10.53
N GLU A 56 -5.50 -5.85 10.26
CA GLU A 56 -6.17 -6.70 9.29
C GLU A 56 -7.24 -5.96 8.46
N LEU A 57 -7.71 -6.65 7.42
CA LEU A 57 -8.73 -6.19 6.47
C LEU A 57 -9.67 -7.37 6.21
N LEU A 58 -10.98 -7.09 6.15
CA LEU A 58 -11.94 -8.06 5.66
C LEU A 58 -11.72 -8.33 4.17
N THR A 59 -11.75 -9.61 3.80
CA THR A 59 -11.66 -10.08 2.40
C THR A 59 -12.97 -10.60 1.85
N GLU A 60 -13.97 -10.75 2.73
CA GLU A 60 -15.30 -11.29 2.42
C GLU A 60 -16.19 -10.27 1.67
N PRO A 61 -17.35 -10.68 1.14
CA PRO A 61 -18.37 -9.76 0.62
C PRO A 61 -18.76 -8.72 1.68
N GLY A 62 -18.88 -7.44 1.29
CA GLY A 62 -19.03 -6.33 2.26
C GLY A 62 -17.70 -5.77 2.77
N SER A 63 -16.61 -5.96 2.02
CA SER A 63 -15.31 -5.34 2.25
C SER A 63 -14.98 -4.30 1.17
N PHE A 64 -13.72 -3.84 1.12
CA PHE A 64 -13.25 -2.90 0.10
C PHE A 64 -13.36 -3.43 -1.34
N GLY A 65 -13.55 -4.73 -1.54
CA GLY A 65 -13.74 -5.32 -2.87
C GLY A 65 -14.96 -4.78 -3.63
N GLY A 66 -15.96 -4.24 -2.93
CA GLY A 66 -17.13 -3.60 -3.54
C GLY A 66 -16.95 -2.12 -3.92
N LEU A 67 -15.80 -1.51 -3.59
CA LEU A 67 -15.56 -0.09 -3.83
C LEU A 67 -15.02 0.15 -5.25
N GLU A 68 -15.87 -0.01 -6.26
CA GLU A 68 -15.48 0.00 -7.68
C GLU A 68 -14.88 1.33 -8.16
N LYS A 69 -15.10 2.44 -7.45
CA LYS A 69 -14.50 3.75 -7.77
C LYS A 69 -13.29 4.11 -6.91
N LEU A 70 -12.98 3.32 -5.88
CA LEU A 70 -11.88 3.62 -4.98
C LEU A 70 -10.55 3.47 -5.72
N SER A 71 -9.89 4.59 -5.97
CA SER A 71 -8.64 4.66 -6.72
C SER A 71 -7.43 4.83 -5.82
N THR A 72 -7.62 5.40 -4.62
CA THR A 72 -6.56 5.73 -3.67
C THR A 72 -6.90 5.22 -2.27
N LEU A 73 -6.00 4.42 -1.72
CA LEU A 73 -6.10 3.88 -0.36
C LEU A 73 -4.85 4.22 0.44
N ILE A 74 -5.03 4.92 1.56
CA ILE A 74 -3.93 5.36 2.42
C ILE A 74 -4.05 4.68 3.79
N LEU A 75 -3.07 3.83 4.10
CA LEU A 75 -3.01 2.96 5.29
C LEU A 75 -1.79 3.24 6.17
N ASP A 76 -1.13 4.39 5.97
CA ASP A 76 0.08 4.76 6.70
C ASP A 76 -0.08 4.71 8.23
N CYS A 77 0.98 4.35 8.95
CA CYS A 77 1.03 4.36 10.42
C CYS A 77 -0.07 3.48 11.05
N ASN A 78 -0.10 2.22 10.66
CA ASN A 78 -0.93 1.17 11.24
C ASN A 78 -0.05 -0.01 11.68
N ASN A 79 -0.66 -1.17 11.95
CA ASN A 79 0.01 -2.39 12.43
C ASN A 79 0.06 -3.51 11.38
N TYR A 80 -0.21 -3.22 10.09
CA TYR A 80 -0.21 -4.23 9.03
C TYR A 80 1.14 -4.91 8.90
N ASN A 81 1.14 -6.24 8.85
CA ASN A 81 2.33 -7.04 8.63
C ASN A 81 2.37 -7.62 7.21
N SER A 82 3.43 -8.33 6.86
CA SER A 82 3.66 -8.90 5.53
C SER A 82 2.56 -9.84 5.03
N HIS A 83 1.76 -10.41 5.93
CA HIS A 83 0.69 -11.36 5.62
C HIS A 83 -0.71 -10.72 5.57
N VAL A 84 -0.82 -9.39 5.68
CA VAL A 84 -2.09 -8.68 5.46
C VAL A 84 -2.73 -9.15 4.15
N LYS A 85 -4.04 -9.37 4.19
CA LYS A 85 -4.81 -9.84 3.03
C LYS A 85 -5.70 -8.73 2.51
N PHE A 86 -5.65 -8.51 1.20
CA PHE A 86 -6.50 -7.53 0.55
C PHE A 86 -7.59 -8.22 -0.27
N PRO A 87 -8.81 -7.66 -0.33
CA PRO A 87 -9.76 -8.05 -1.35
C PRO A 87 -9.21 -7.67 -2.73
N TYR A 88 -9.73 -8.31 -3.78
CA TYR A 88 -9.38 -7.94 -5.15
C TYR A 88 -9.98 -6.56 -5.47
N MET A 89 -9.14 -5.59 -5.84
CA MET A 89 -9.54 -4.20 -6.06
C MET A 89 -8.93 -3.68 -7.38
N PRO A 90 -9.57 -3.96 -8.53
CA PRO A 90 -9.02 -3.60 -9.84
C PRO A 90 -9.04 -2.09 -10.13
N SER A 91 -9.84 -1.31 -9.40
CA SER A 91 -9.89 0.15 -9.51
C SER A 91 -8.73 0.87 -8.81
N LEU A 92 -8.04 0.18 -7.89
CA LEU A 92 -7.00 0.80 -7.06
C LEU A 92 -5.74 1.06 -7.88
N THR A 93 -5.30 2.31 -7.88
CA THR A 93 -4.08 2.76 -8.59
C THR A 93 -3.03 3.32 -7.63
N THR A 94 -3.45 3.78 -6.45
CA THR A 94 -2.57 4.36 -5.42
C THR A 94 -2.74 3.66 -4.08
N LEU A 95 -1.63 3.16 -3.52
CA LEU A 95 -1.59 2.51 -2.21
C LEU A 95 -0.40 3.03 -1.40
N TRP A 96 -0.68 3.56 -0.21
CA TRP A 96 0.37 3.91 0.77
C TRP A 96 0.24 3.02 2.02
N LEU A 97 1.34 2.33 2.35
CA LEU A 97 1.50 1.41 3.47
C LEU A 97 2.67 1.83 4.37
N ASN A 98 3.01 3.12 4.40
CA ASN A 98 4.19 3.60 5.11
C ASN A 98 4.10 3.34 6.62
N LYS A 99 5.26 3.13 7.27
CA LYS A 99 5.36 2.96 8.73
C LYS A 99 4.38 1.91 9.28
N ASN A 100 4.38 0.74 8.67
CA ASN A 100 3.66 -0.44 9.15
C ASN A 100 4.67 -1.47 9.70
N LYS A 101 4.25 -2.72 9.93
CA LYS A 101 5.07 -3.83 10.46
C LYS A 101 5.43 -4.85 9.36
N ILE A 102 5.63 -4.38 8.13
CA ILE A 102 5.95 -5.24 7.00
C ILE A 102 7.46 -5.58 7.04
N SER A 103 7.78 -6.87 7.13
CA SER A 103 9.15 -7.38 7.28
C SER A 103 9.57 -8.39 6.18
N ASN A 104 8.63 -8.82 5.34
CA ASN A 104 8.87 -9.78 4.25
C ASN A 104 8.38 -9.20 2.92
N LEU A 105 9.33 -8.73 2.11
CA LEU A 105 9.08 -8.05 0.84
C LEU A 105 8.43 -8.97 -0.22
N PRO A 106 8.93 -10.18 -0.50
CA PRO A 106 8.28 -11.07 -1.48
C PRO A 106 6.79 -11.32 -1.21
N ILE A 107 6.41 -11.55 0.05
CA ILE A 107 5.02 -11.88 0.40
C ILE A 107 4.10 -10.70 0.16
N ILE A 108 4.47 -9.50 0.61
CA ILE A 108 3.61 -8.31 0.43
C ILE A 108 3.52 -7.91 -1.06
N VAL A 109 4.61 -8.05 -1.81
CA VAL A 109 4.62 -7.72 -3.25
C VAL A 109 3.77 -8.71 -4.04
N GLU A 110 3.82 -10.01 -3.71
CA GLU A 110 2.94 -11.01 -4.32
C GLU A 110 1.46 -10.71 -4.06
N GLU A 111 1.10 -10.36 -2.82
CA GLU A 111 -0.26 -9.96 -2.46
C GLU A 111 -0.71 -8.72 -3.26
N ILE A 112 0.12 -7.66 -3.32
CA ILE A 112 -0.17 -6.43 -4.08
C ILE A 112 -0.39 -6.75 -5.56
N CYS A 113 0.51 -7.53 -6.18
CA CYS A 113 0.38 -7.94 -7.59
C CYS A 113 -0.92 -8.72 -7.85
N SER A 114 -1.31 -9.60 -6.92
CA SER A 114 -2.50 -10.43 -7.08
C SER A 114 -3.80 -9.64 -6.89
N LYS A 115 -3.79 -8.61 -6.04
CA LYS A 115 -5.02 -7.90 -5.61
C LYS A 115 -5.23 -6.57 -6.32
N PHE A 116 -4.17 -5.93 -6.79
CA PHE A 116 -4.18 -4.59 -7.39
C PHE A 116 -3.56 -4.60 -8.79
N PRO A 117 -4.22 -5.21 -9.79
CA PRO A 117 -3.65 -5.39 -11.13
C PRO A 117 -3.33 -4.07 -11.87
N ASN A 118 -3.91 -2.94 -11.44
CA ASN A 118 -3.74 -1.63 -12.05
C ASN A 118 -2.95 -0.65 -11.16
N ILE A 119 -2.19 -1.15 -10.18
CA ILE A 119 -1.39 -0.30 -9.30
C ILE A 119 -0.32 0.47 -10.10
N ARG A 120 -0.21 1.79 -9.82
CA ARG A 120 0.73 2.73 -10.46
C ARG A 120 1.54 3.53 -9.44
N PHE A 121 0.97 3.83 -8.28
CA PHE A 121 1.62 4.58 -7.21
C PHE A 121 1.64 3.71 -5.95
N PHE A 122 2.82 3.35 -5.47
CA PHE A 122 2.98 2.48 -4.31
C PHE A 122 4.04 3.03 -3.39
N SER A 123 3.76 3.08 -2.10
CA SER A 123 4.75 3.46 -1.09
C SER A 123 4.65 2.56 0.13
N MET A 124 5.79 2.09 0.63
CA MET A 124 5.88 1.33 1.87
C MET A 124 7.12 1.71 2.69
N MET A 125 7.55 2.97 2.58
CA MET A 125 8.67 3.53 3.32
C MET A 125 8.54 3.28 4.83
N ASN A 126 9.68 3.20 5.50
CA ASN A 126 9.78 2.97 6.93
C ASN A 126 9.11 1.67 7.42
N ASN A 127 9.01 0.67 6.54
CA ASN A 127 8.80 -0.72 6.93
C ASN A 127 10.16 -1.45 7.00
N GLU A 128 10.28 -2.51 7.79
CA GLU A 128 11.51 -3.32 7.87
C GLU A 128 11.89 -3.91 6.50
N ALA A 129 10.89 -4.31 5.71
CA ALA A 129 11.04 -4.80 4.33
C ALA A 129 11.45 -3.73 3.30
N ALA A 130 11.44 -2.45 3.67
CA ALA A 130 11.80 -1.32 2.82
C ALA A 130 12.96 -0.53 3.45
N PRO A 131 14.18 -1.07 3.41
CA PRO A 131 15.35 -0.42 4.00
C PRO A 131 15.67 0.89 3.27
N SER A 132 15.88 1.96 4.04
CA SER A 132 16.23 3.29 3.58
C SER A 132 17.07 3.99 4.64
N TYR A 133 17.62 5.17 4.31
CA TYR A 133 18.35 5.97 5.30
C TYR A 133 17.50 6.31 6.54
N PHE A 134 16.17 6.41 6.38
CA PHE A 134 15.25 6.75 7.48
C PHE A 134 15.08 5.64 8.53
N ASN A 135 15.36 4.38 8.20
CA ASN A 135 15.23 3.24 9.12
C ASN A 135 16.55 2.44 9.26
N GLY A 136 17.69 3.07 8.98
CA GLY A 136 19.03 2.49 9.19
C GLY A 136 19.52 1.61 8.03
N GLY A 137 18.80 1.57 6.91
CA GLY A 137 19.25 0.93 5.68
C GLY A 137 20.31 1.74 4.93
N SER A 138 21.20 1.03 4.24
CA SER A 138 22.15 1.62 3.30
C SER A 138 21.53 1.92 1.94
N LEU A 139 22.17 2.79 1.16
CA LEU A 139 21.75 3.09 -0.21
C LEU A 139 21.67 1.82 -1.08
N ASN A 140 22.61 0.90 -0.94
CA ASN A 140 22.62 -0.34 -1.71
C ASN A 140 21.43 -1.24 -1.38
N GLN A 141 21.03 -1.31 -0.09
CA GLN A 141 19.84 -2.06 0.32
C GLN A 141 18.57 -1.43 -0.22
N TYR A 142 18.48 -0.09 -0.20
CA TYR A 142 17.36 0.62 -0.81
C TYR A 142 17.26 0.36 -2.31
N VAL A 143 18.38 0.41 -3.04
CA VAL A 143 18.43 0.14 -4.48
C VAL A 143 18.00 -1.30 -4.78
N ASP A 144 18.47 -2.29 -4.01
CA ASP A 144 18.08 -3.69 -4.18
C ASP A 144 16.58 -3.92 -3.95
N TYR A 145 16.04 -3.37 -2.84
CA TYR A 145 14.60 -3.32 -2.57
C TYR A 145 13.82 -2.71 -3.74
N ARG A 146 14.26 -1.54 -4.22
CA ARG A 146 13.57 -0.76 -5.25
C ARG A 146 13.55 -1.51 -6.58
N GLU A 147 14.70 -2.04 -7.01
CA GLU A 147 14.81 -2.87 -8.21
C GLU A 147 13.95 -4.14 -8.11
N TYR A 148 13.88 -4.77 -6.93
CA TYR A 148 13.02 -5.94 -6.72
C TYR A 148 11.56 -5.57 -7.01
N VAL A 149 11.03 -4.54 -6.35
CA VAL A 149 9.62 -4.12 -6.52
C VAL A 149 9.33 -3.75 -7.98
N ILE A 150 10.21 -2.97 -8.61
CA ILE A 150 10.08 -2.60 -10.03
C ILE A 150 10.06 -3.83 -10.94
N SER A 151 10.85 -4.87 -10.62
CA SER A 151 10.88 -6.10 -11.39
C SER A 151 9.60 -6.94 -11.25
N GLN A 152 8.92 -6.86 -10.11
CA GLN A 152 7.72 -7.63 -9.80
C GLN A 152 6.42 -6.90 -10.19
N ILE A 153 6.42 -5.56 -10.19
CA ILE A 153 5.27 -4.71 -10.51
C ILE A 153 5.59 -3.84 -11.75
N PRO A 154 5.51 -4.38 -12.99
CA PRO A 154 5.96 -3.65 -14.18
C PRO A 154 5.15 -2.39 -14.48
N SER A 155 3.92 -2.28 -13.99
CA SER A 155 3.03 -1.12 -14.16
C SER A 155 3.35 0.05 -13.24
N ILE A 156 4.22 -0.13 -12.25
CA ILE A 156 4.48 0.91 -11.24
C ILE A 156 5.15 2.13 -11.87
N GLU A 157 4.67 3.33 -11.56
CA GLU A 157 5.14 4.62 -12.09
C GLU A 157 5.88 5.41 -11.03
N VAL A 158 5.36 5.41 -9.81
CA VAL A 158 6.01 6.01 -8.64
C VAL A 158 6.12 4.94 -7.56
N LEU A 159 7.35 4.74 -7.10
CA LEU A 159 7.65 3.89 -5.96
C LEU A 159 8.22 4.76 -4.85
N ASP A 160 7.62 4.68 -3.68
CA ASP A 160 7.91 5.54 -2.54
C ASP A 160 7.75 7.03 -2.88
N ASP A 161 8.85 7.79 -2.86
CA ASP A 161 8.90 9.23 -3.04
C ASP A 161 9.39 9.65 -4.44
N THR A 162 9.69 8.70 -5.33
CA THR A 162 10.34 8.98 -6.61
C THR A 162 9.73 8.22 -7.78
N GLU A 163 9.66 8.89 -8.94
CA GLU A 163 9.25 8.29 -10.21
C GLU A 163 10.25 7.22 -10.65
N VAL A 164 9.72 6.10 -11.16
CA VAL A 164 10.50 4.99 -11.69
C VAL A 164 11.01 5.31 -13.08
N GLN A 165 12.33 5.41 -13.19
CA GLN A 165 13.03 5.74 -14.43
C GLN A 165 13.23 4.48 -15.30
N GLU A 166 13.26 4.63 -16.63
CA GLU A 166 13.48 3.48 -17.53
C GLU A 166 14.81 2.77 -17.27
N LYS A 167 15.85 3.50 -16.86
CA LYS A 167 17.15 2.92 -16.47
C LYS A 167 17.01 1.93 -15.31
N GLU A 168 16.17 2.25 -14.33
CA GLU A 168 15.88 1.36 -13.20
C GLU A 168 15.13 0.12 -13.67
N ARG A 169 14.16 0.27 -14.59
CA ARG A 169 13.45 -0.87 -15.18
C ARG A 169 14.39 -1.81 -15.92
N GLU A 170 15.31 -1.27 -16.72
CA GLU A 170 16.30 -2.09 -17.42
C GLU A 170 17.19 -2.87 -16.45
N LEU A 171 17.64 -2.21 -15.38
CA LEU A 171 18.49 -2.81 -14.37
C LEU A 171 17.74 -3.89 -13.58
N ALA A 172 16.57 -3.58 -13.04
CA ALA A 172 15.68 -4.50 -12.36
C ALA A 172 15.36 -5.75 -13.20
N ARG A 173 15.05 -5.56 -14.50
CA ARG A 173 14.85 -6.67 -15.45
C ARG A 173 16.10 -7.53 -15.58
N LYS A 174 17.30 -6.95 -15.66
CA LYS A 174 18.56 -7.72 -15.75
C LYS A 174 18.84 -8.48 -14.45
N THR A 175 18.78 -7.81 -13.31
CA THR A 175 19.09 -8.34 -11.97
C THR A 175 18.17 -9.54 -11.63
N TYR A 176 16.86 -9.35 -11.72
CA TYR A 176 15.88 -10.31 -11.21
C TYR A 176 15.38 -11.34 -12.23
N ARG A 177 15.52 -11.09 -13.55
CA ARG A 177 15.34 -12.15 -14.58
C ARG A 177 16.38 -13.26 -14.43
N MET A 178 17.63 -12.91 -14.13
CA MET A 178 18.69 -13.88 -13.92
C MET A 178 18.48 -14.72 -12.66
N GLN A 179 17.91 -14.14 -11.59
CA GLN A 179 17.59 -14.88 -10.37
C GLN A 179 16.55 -15.98 -10.62
N ARG A 180 15.45 -15.68 -11.33
CA ARG A 180 14.43 -16.70 -11.69
C ARG A 180 15.00 -17.86 -12.51
N ILE A 181 15.94 -17.59 -13.43
CA ILE A 181 16.61 -18.63 -14.23
C ILE A 181 17.52 -19.50 -13.35
N ARG A 182 18.28 -18.89 -12.44
CA ARG A 182 19.19 -19.59 -11.51
C ARG A 182 18.43 -20.46 -10.52
N GLU A 183 17.34 -19.96 -9.93
CA GLU A 183 16.47 -20.72 -9.02
C GLU A 183 15.75 -21.87 -9.73
N GLY A 184 15.20 -21.63 -10.92
CA GLY A 184 14.61 -22.69 -11.74
C GLY A 184 15.62 -23.79 -12.11
N SER A 185 16.87 -23.42 -12.38
CA SER A 185 17.94 -24.39 -12.66
C SER A 185 18.37 -25.18 -11.42
N ARG A 186 18.35 -24.58 -10.22
CA ARG A 186 18.64 -25.26 -8.95
C ARG A 186 17.54 -26.23 -8.56
N LYS A 187 16.27 -25.81 -8.58
CA LYS A 187 15.11 -26.68 -8.32
C LYS A 187 15.06 -27.89 -9.24
N ARG A 188 15.38 -27.72 -10.54
CA ARG A 188 15.46 -28.84 -11.49
C ARG A 188 16.56 -29.84 -11.12
N LYS A 189 17.71 -29.40 -10.62
CA LYS A 189 18.80 -30.30 -10.20
C LYS A 189 18.47 -31.07 -8.90
N GLU A 190 17.70 -30.48 -8.01
CA GLU A 190 17.24 -31.12 -6.77
C GLU A 190 16.14 -32.16 -7.02
N LEU A 191 15.26 -31.93 -7.99
CA LEU A 191 14.22 -32.89 -8.41
C LEU A 191 14.76 -34.14 -9.13
N HIS A 192 16.02 -34.13 -9.57
CA HIS A 192 16.68 -35.25 -10.27
C HIS A 192 17.75 -35.94 -9.40
N ARG A 193 17.71 -35.76 -8.08
CA ARG A 193 18.46 -36.53 -7.09
C ARG A 193 17.51 -37.35 -6.25
#